data_AF-A0A420S7Y5-F1
#
_entry.id   AF-A0A420S7Y5-F1
#
_cell.length_a   1.000
_cell.length_b   1.000
_cell.length_c   1.000
_cell.angle_alpha   90.00
_cell.angle_beta   90.00
_cell.angle_gamma   90.00
#
_symmetry.space_group_name_H-M   'P 1'
#
loop_
_entity.id
_entity.type
_entity.pdbx_description
1 polymer ?
#
loop_
_entity_poly.entity_id
_entity_poly.type
_entity_poly.pdbx_seq_one_letter_code
_entity_poly.pdbx_strand_id
1 'polypeptide(L)'
;MDPASLSFGIVSLAMQLVQTAKAVEEYIAAYKSASQELESLADKVDDIETICCSLEIVLSDGTQSFSTLEVNLLKKLSRIIQQCLSKVSDIHSILDTISRMQKNTRNPLKITGALFLRYKDQIRLATNGLDRCLSSLQLHMTANIL
;
A
#
# COMPACT_ATOMS: atom_id res chain seq x y z
N MET A 1 7.84 -16.33 -19.04
CA MET A 1 8.07 -14.91 -18.75
C MET A 1 9.55 -14.77 -18.42
N ASP A 2 10.27 -13.97 -19.19
CA ASP A 2 11.70 -13.72 -18.96
C ASP A 2 11.89 -12.82 -17.72
N PRO A 3 13.08 -12.86 -17.07
CA PRO A 3 13.32 -12.14 -15.82
C PRO A 3 13.22 -10.61 -15.93
N ALA A 4 13.53 -10.04 -17.10
CA ALA A 4 13.44 -8.60 -17.33
C ALA A 4 11.98 -8.14 -17.38
N SER A 5 11.13 -8.85 -18.11
CA SER A 5 9.67 -8.61 -18.13
C SER A 5 9.04 -8.72 -16.73
N LEU A 6 9.51 -9.67 -15.92
CA LEU A 6 9.02 -9.85 -14.54
C LEU A 6 9.44 -8.68 -13.64
N SER A 7 10.69 -8.24 -13.75
CA SER A 7 11.23 -7.09 -13.01
C SER A 7 10.48 -5.81 -13.36
N PHE A 8 10.26 -5.56 -14.65
CA PHE A 8 9.44 -4.44 -15.12
C PHE A 8 8.00 -4.49 -14.57
N GLY A 9 7.37 -5.67 -14.57
CA GLY A 9 6.04 -5.85 -13.99
C GLY A 9 5.99 -5.55 -12.49
N ILE A 10 7.04 -5.92 -11.75
CA ILE A 10 7.17 -5.60 -10.31
C ILE A 10 7.30 -4.10 -10.10
N VAL A 11 8.15 -3.41 -10.86
CA VAL A 11 8.31 -1.95 -10.78
C VAL A 11 6.99 -1.24 -11.09
N SER A 12 6.27 -1.67 -12.14
CA SER A 12 4.96 -1.10 -12.47
C SER A 12 3.93 -1.30 -11.34
N LEU A 13 3.90 -2.47 -10.70
CA LEU A 13 3.02 -2.71 -9.55
C LEU A 13 3.40 -1.88 -8.33
N ALA A 14 4.70 -1.72 -8.07
CA ALA A 14 5.23 -0.87 -7.00
C ALA A 14 4.82 0.59 -7.22
N MET A 15 4.93 1.11 -8.45
CA MET A 15 4.51 2.46 -8.78
C MET A 15 3.00 2.69 -8.58
N GLN A 16 2.16 1.73 -9.00
CA GLN A 16 0.71 1.79 -8.75
C GLN A 16 0.38 1.77 -7.25
N LEU A 17 1.13 0.96 -6.48
CA LEU A 17 0.99 0.90 -5.03
C LEU A 17 1.33 2.24 -4.39
N VAL A 18 2.45 2.87 -4.76
CA VAL A 18 2.82 4.22 -4.27
C VAL A 18 1.77 5.26 -4.61
N GLN A 19 1.25 5.28 -5.84
CA GLN A 19 0.20 6.22 -6.24
C GLN A 19 -1.09 6.05 -5.42
N THR A 20 -1.49 4.80 -5.17
CA THR A 20 -2.68 4.51 -4.36
C THR A 20 -2.44 4.91 -2.90
N ALA A 21 -1.23 4.70 -2.40
CA ALA A 21 -0.85 5.06 -1.04
C ALA A 21 -0.86 6.59 -0.85
N LYS A 22 -0.33 7.37 -1.80
CA LYS A 22 -0.43 8.84 -1.80
C LYS A 22 -1.87 9.35 -1.79
N ALA A 23 -2.76 8.72 -2.56
CA ALA A 23 -4.18 9.06 -2.51
C ALA A 23 -4.78 8.80 -1.12
N VAL A 24 -4.33 7.75 -0.41
CA VAL A 24 -4.72 7.48 0.99
C VAL A 24 -4.17 8.56 1.93
N GLU A 25 -2.94 9.02 1.76
CA GLU A 25 -2.36 10.11 2.55
C GLU A 25 -3.14 11.42 2.42
N GLU A 26 -3.59 11.76 1.21
CA GLU A 26 -4.42 12.94 0.98
C GLU A 26 -5.72 12.87 1.81
N TYR A 27 -6.34 11.69 1.91
CA TYR A 27 -7.48 11.48 2.79
C TYR A 27 -7.09 11.62 4.27
N ILE A 28 -5.98 11.02 4.70
CA ILE A 28 -5.50 11.12 6.09
C ILE A 28 -5.28 12.58 6.47
N ALA A 29 -4.62 13.36 5.62
CA ALA A 29 -4.37 14.79 5.84
C ALA A 29 -5.68 15.60 5.96
N ALA A 30 -6.72 15.23 5.20
CA ALA A 30 -8.05 15.83 5.31
C ALA A 30 -8.80 15.43 6.60
N TYR A 31 -8.46 14.30 7.20
CA TYR A 31 -9.06 13.74 8.41
C TYR A 31 -8.20 13.95 9.68
N LYS A 32 -7.21 14.85 9.62
CA LYS A 32 -6.17 15.22 10.63
C LYS A 32 -6.59 15.28 12.11
N SER A 33 -7.89 15.30 12.40
CA SER A 33 -8.48 15.37 13.74
C SER A 33 -8.88 14.01 14.33
N ALA A 34 -8.72 12.87 13.63
CA ALA A 34 -9.37 11.63 14.04
C ALA A 34 -8.51 10.37 13.89
N SER A 35 -7.85 10.02 15.00
CA SER A 35 -7.53 8.66 15.44
C SER A 35 -6.16 8.05 15.08
N GLN A 36 -5.60 7.37 16.09
CA GLN A 36 -4.35 6.62 16.07
C GLN A 36 -4.26 5.60 14.92
N GLU A 37 -5.42 5.11 14.45
CA GLU A 37 -5.51 4.22 13.30
C GLU A 37 -5.11 4.88 11.98
N LEU A 38 -5.31 6.19 11.82
CA LEU A 38 -4.85 6.94 10.63
C LEU A 38 -3.36 7.26 10.71
N GLU A 39 -2.83 7.54 11.89
CA GLU A 39 -1.39 7.72 12.10
C GLU A 39 -0.63 6.42 11.78
N SER A 40 -1.09 5.29 12.32
CA SER A 40 -0.50 3.98 12.01
C SER A 40 -0.61 3.59 10.53
N LEU A 41 -1.65 4.09 9.84
CA LEU A 41 -1.79 3.89 8.40
C LEU A 41 -0.83 4.77 7.61
N ALA A 42 -0.61 6.03 8.04
CA ALA A 42 0.35 6.94 7.41
C ALA A 42 1.77 6.38 7.48
N ASP A 43 2.21 5.93 8.66
CA ASP A 43 3.53 5.30 8.83
C ASP A 43 3.71 4.10 7.88
N LYS A 44 2.67 3.28 7.70
CA LYS A 44 2.71 2.12 6.80
C LYS A 44 2.71 2.50 5.32
N VAL A 45 2.11 3.63 4.96
CA VAL A 45 2.14 4.14 3.59
C VAL A 45 3.55 4.67 3.27
N ASP A 46 4.20 5.33 4.22
CA ASP A 46 5.59 5.79 4.08
C ASP A 46 6.57 4.60 3.94
N ASP A 47 6.38 3.54 4.74
CA ASP A 47 7.13 2.29 4.61
C ASP A 47 6.98 1.67 3.20
N ILE A 48 5.77 1.70 2.65
CA ILE A 48 5.49 1.20 1.29
C ILE A 48 6.24 2.01 0.24
N GLU A 49 6.23 3.35 0.34
CA GLU A 49 6.96 4.19 -0.61
C GLU A 49 8.45 3.91 -0.56
N THR A 50 9.03 3.87 0.64
CA THR A 50 10.46 3.57 0.84
C THR A 50 10.85 2.21 0.24
N ILE A 51 10.04 1.18 0.50
CA ILE A 51 10.28 -0.17 -0.02
C ILE A 51 10.14 -0.20 -1.55
N CYS A 52 9.09 0.41 -2.10
CA CYS A 52 8.84 0.42 -3.54
C CYS A 52 9.93 1.18 -4.31
N CYS A 53 10.41 2.31 -3.79
CA CYS A 53 11.55 3.04 -4.37
C CYS A 53 12.83 2.21 -4.32
N SER A 54 13.07 1.49 -3.22
CA SER A 54 14.23 0.59 -3.11
C SER A 54 14.17 -0.55 -4.13
N LEU A 55 12.99 -1.14 -4.34
CA LEU A 55 12.77 -2.17 -5.36
C LEU A 55 12.97 -1.63 -6.77
N GLU A 56 12.51 -0.41 -7.06
CA GLU A 56 12.74 0.23 -8.35
C GLU A 56 14.23 0.41 -8.64
N ILE A 57 15.01 0.88 -7.67
CA ILE A 57 16.47 1.04 -7.82
C ILE A 57 17.14 -0.30 -8.13
N VAL A 58 16.81 -1.35 -7.38
CA VAL A 58 17.44 -2.67 -7.54
C VAL A 58 17.05 -3.33 -8.86
N LEU A 59 15.77 -3.23 -9.25
CA LEU A 59 15.23 -3.95 -10.40
C LEU A 59 15.37 -3.20 -11.73
N SER A 60 15.62 -1.89 -11.70
CA SER A 60 15.85 -1.09 -12.91
C SER A 60 17.28 -1.16 -13.41
N ASP A 61 18.20 -1.76 -12.64
CA ASP A 61 19.54 -2.07 -13.12
C ASP A 61 19.47 -3.25 -14.11
N GLY A 62 19.25 -2.91 -15.39
CA GLY A 62 19.08 -3.85 -16.51
C GLY A 62 20.31 -4.69 -16.84
N THR A 63 21.37 -4.65 -16.03
CA THR A 63 22.57 -5.48 -16.15
C THR A 63 22.48 -6.79 -15.37
N GLN A 64 21.45 -6.97 -14.51
CA GLN A 64 21.34 -8.16 -13.66
C GLN A 64 20.84 -9.40 -14.41
N SER A 65 21.69 -10.42 -14.45
CA SER A 65 21.34 -11.78 -14.86
C SER A 65 20.75 -12.53 -13.65
N PHE A 66 19.45 -12.77 -13.65
CA PHE A 66 18.78 -13.52 -12.58
C PHE A 66 18.87 -15.05 -12.80
N SER A 67 19.36 -15.76 -11.79
CA SER A 67 19.27 -17.21 -11.65
C SER A 67 17.81 -17.68 -11.47
N THR A 68 17.56 -18.99 -11.62
CA THR A 68 16.24 -19.59 -11.40
C THR A 68 15.70 -19.37 -9.98
N LEU A 69 16.57 -19.32 -8.98
CA LEU A 69 16.18 -19.02 -7.59
C LEU A 69 15.71 -17.56 -7.47
N GLU A 70 16.43 -16.63 -8.09
CA GLU A 70 16.07 -15.21 -8.13
C GLU A 70 14.75 -14.98 -8.87
N VAL A 71 14.48 -15.70 -9.97
CA VAL A 71 13.19 -15.62 -10.67
C VAL A 71 12.01 -16.05 -9.79
N ASN A 72 12.18 -17.08 -8.95
CA ASN A 72 11.13 -17.50 -8.02
C ASN A 72 10.92 -16.48 -6.90
N LEU A 73 11.99 -15.83 -6.44
CA LEU A 73 11.92 -14.72 -5.49
C LEU A 73 11.17 -13.52 -6.10
N LEU A 74 11.49 -13.13 -7.33
CA LEU A 74 10.78 -12.08 -8.06
C LEU A 74 9.27 -12.37 -8.19
N LYS A 75 8.88 -13.61 -8.51
CA LYS A 75 7.46 -14.01 -8.54
C LYS A 75 6.80 -13.87 -7.17
N LYS A 76 7.51 -14.22 -6.10
CA LYS A 76 7.00 -14.09 -4.73
C LYS A 76 6.82 -12.62 -4.34
N LEU A 77 7.78 -11.76 -4.68
CA LEU A 77 7.72 -10.31 -4.47
C LEU A 77 6.54 -9.70 -5.24
N SER A 78 6.39 -10.04 -6.52
CA SER A 78 5.25 -9.59 -7.34
C SER A 78 3.92 -9.92 -6.67
N ARG A 79 3.76 -11.15 -6.16
CA ARG A 79 2.55 -11.56 -5.44
C ARG A 79 2.32 -10.76 -4.15
N ILE A 80 3.37 -10.51 -3.37
CA ILE A 80 3.28 -9.74 -2.12
C ILE A 80 2.91 -8.28 -2.41
N ILE A 81 3.55 -7.65 -3.39
CA ILE A 81 3.25 -6.26 -3.80
C ILE A 81 1.82 -6.16 -4.30
N GLN A 82 1.34 -7.14 -5.07
CA GLN A 82 -0.04 -7.20 -5.51
C GLN A 82 -1.03 -7.34 -4.34
N GLN A 83 -0.66 -8.07 -3.28
CA GLN A 83 -1.44 -8.14 -2.04
C GLN A 83 -1.45 -6.80 -1.29
N CYS A 84 -0.29 -6.13 -1.18
CA CYS A 84 -0.22 -4.77 -0.64
C CYS A 84 -1.13 -3.82 -1.42
N LEU A 85 -1.05 -3.82 -2.75
CA LEU A 85 -1.87 -2.99 -3.63
C LEU A 85 -3.36 -3.23 -3.42
N SER A 86 -3.79 -4.50 -3.35
CA SER A 86 -5.17 -4.84 -3.02
C SER A 86 -5.60 -4.26 -1.67
N LYS A 87 -4.76 -4.35 -0.63
CA LYS A 87 -5.10 -3.85 0.71
C LYS A 87 -5.15 -2.33 0.78
N VAL A 88 -4.20 -1.63 0.16
CA VAL A 88 -4.21 -0.17 0.06
C VAL A 88 -5.40 0.31 -0.77
N SER A 89 -5.79 -0.44 -1.82
CA SER A 89 -6.99 -0.14 -2.61
C SER A 89 -8.30 -0.33 -1.83
N ASP A 90 -8.38 -1.37 -0.99
CA ASP A 90 -9.51 -1.58 -0.06
C ASP A 90 -9.66 -0.35 0.86
N ILE A 91 -8.54 0.12 1.43
CA ILE A 91 -8.49 1.31 2.30
C ILE A 91 -8.92 2.57 1.54
N HIS A 92 -8.35 2.79 0.37
CA HIS A 92 -8.71 3.91 -0.51
C HIS A 92 -10.22 3.93 -0.82
N SER A 93 -10.80 2.79 -1.16
CA SER A 93 -12.23 2.65 -1.45
C SER A 93 -13.12 3.00 -0.24
N ILE A 94 -12.70 2.60 0.97
CA ILE A 94 -13.39 2.95 2.22
C ILE A 94 -13.33 4.47 2.44
N LEU A 95 -12.14 5.07 2.32
CA LEU A 95 -11.94 6.51 2.53
C LEU A 95 -12.68 7.36 1.49
N ASP A 96 -12.63 6.97 0.22
CA ASP A 96 -13.39 7.61 -0.86
C ASP A 96 -14.90 7.52 -0.61
N THR A 97 -15.39 6.38 -0.10
CA THR A 97 -16.80 6.23 0.31
C THR A 97 -17.17 7.18 1.45
N ILE A 98 -16.31 7.32 2.47
CA ILE A 98 -16.50 8.28 3.57
C ILE A 98 -16.54 9.72 3.01
N SER A 99 -15.60 10.07 2.13
CA SER A 99 -15.50 11.39 1.51
C SER A 99 -16.74 11.73 0.68
N ARG A 100 -17.22 10.80 -0.15
CA ARG A 100 -18.48 10.97 -0.91
C ARG A 100 -19.69 11.15 0.00
N MET A 101 -19.78 10.34 1.06
CA MET A 101 -20.88 10.46 2.03
C MET A 101 -20.87 11.80 2.77
N GLN A 102 -19.69 12.36 3.03
CA GLN A 102 -19.52 13.68 3.62
C GLN A 102 -19.98 14.77 2.65
N LYS A 103 -19.51 14.77 1.39
CA LYS A 103 -19.87 15.76 0.36
C LYS A 103 -21.37 15.81 0.07
N ASN A 104 -22.05 14.65 0.09
CA ASN A 104 -23.48 14.54 -0.22
C ASN A 104 -24.41 14.74 0.99
N THR A 105 -23.85 15.03 2.17
CA THR A 105 -24.64 15.19 3.39
C THR A 105 -25.06 16.64 3.58
N ARG A 106 -26.38 16.90 3.58
CA ARG A 106 -26.99 18.15 4.11
C ARG A 106 -27.24 18.11 5.63
N ASN A 107 -26.92 16.99 6.28
CA ASN A 107 -27.24 16.76 7.68
C ASN A 107 -26.04 17.11 8.59
N PRO A 108 -26.12 18.16 9.43
CA PRO A 108 -25.01 18.64 10.25
C PRO A 108 -24.56 17.64 11.33
N LEU A 109 -25.33 16.58 11.61
CA LEU A 109 -24.98 15.52 12.58
C LEU A 109 -24.13 14.39 11.98
N LYS A 110 -24.00 14.31 10.66
CA LYS A 110 -23.05 13.41 9.96
C LYS A 110 -21.69 14.10 9.88
N ILE A 111 -21.13 14.37 11.05
CA ILE A 111 -19.81 14.96 11.21
C ILE A 111 -18.78 13.89 10.83
N THR A 112 -17.69 14.29 10.19
CA THR A 112 -16.56 13.44 9.76
C THR A 112 -16.18 12.36 10.78
N GLY A 113 -16.17 12.69 12.08
CA GLY A 113 -15.87 11.75 13.15
C GLY A 113 -16.87 10.58 13.28
N ALA A 114 -18.17 10.80 13.06
CA ALA A 114 -19.18 9.73 13.16
C ALA A 114 -19.11 8.75 11.98
N LEU A 115 -18.82 9.26 10.77
CA LEU A 115 -18.57 8.41 9.60
C LEU A 115 -17.29 7.61 9.81
N PHE A 116 -16.21 8.25 10.28
CA PHE A 116 -14.96 7.57 10.56
C PHE A 116 -15.13 6.44 11.59
N LEU A 117 -15.82 6.70 12.71
CA LEU A 117 -16.12 5.68 13.74
C LEU A 117 -16.85 4.46 13.16
N ARG A 118 -17.76 4.67 12.19
CA ARG A 118 -18.50 3.58 11.54
C ARG A 118 -17.60 2.68 10.68
N TYR A 119 -16.55 3.24 10.07
CA TYR A 119 -15.63 2.49 9.22
C TYR A 119 -14.31 2.13 9.89
N LYS A 120 -14.09 2.59 11.13
CA LYS A 120 -12.87 2.37 11.92
C LYS A 120 -12.43 0.90 11.95
N ASP A 121 -13.35 -0.03 12.22
CA ASP A 121 -13.00 -1.45 12.26
C ASP A 121 -12.57 -2.01 10.89
N GLN A 122 -13.16 -1.51 9.81
CA GLN A 122 -12.79 -1.91 8.45
C GLN A 122 -11.41 -1.37 8.08
N ILE A 123 -11.14 -0.10 8.41
CA ILE A 123 -9.82 0.52 8.24
C ILE A 123 -8.79 -0.28 9.05
N ARG A 124 -9.06 -0.54 10.34
CA ARG A 124 -8.16 -1.32 11.20
C ARG A 124 -7.88 -2.72 10.66
N LEU A 125 -8.90 -3.45 10.19
CA LEU A 125 -8.73 -4.78 9.60
C LEU A 125 -7.87 -4.74 8.33
N ALA A 126 -8.09 -3.74 7.47
CA ALA A 126 -7.30 -3.57 6.27
C ALA A 126 -5.84 -3.17 6.59
N THR A 127 -5.63 -2.26 7.53
CA THR A 127 -4.30 -1.84 8.04
C THR A 127 -3.53 -3.02 8.66
N ASN A 128 -4.19 -3.88 9.45
CA ASN A 128 -3.56 -5.10 9.98
C ASN A 128 -3.22 -6.10 8.88
N GLY A 129 -4.03 -6.19 7.82
CA GLY A 129 -3.72 -6.98 6.64
C GLY A 129 -2.50 -6.45 5.89
N LEU A 130 -2.39 -5.12 5.78
CA LEU A 130 -1.25 -4.44 5.18
C LEU A 130 0.03 -4.66 5.97
N ASP A 131 -0.04 -4.59 7.30
CA ASP A 131 1.09 -4.86 8.19
C ASP A 131 1.73 -6.23 7.94
N ARG A 132 0.90 -7.27 7.83
CA ARG A 132 1.37 -8.63 7.50
C ARG A 132 2.04 -8.69 6.12
N CYS A 133 1.51 -7.95 5.15
CA CYS A 133 2.10 -7.90 3.81
C CYS A 133 3.45 -7.17 3.83
N LEU A 134 3.56 -6.08 4.58
CA LEU A 134 4.80 -5.32 4.76
C LEU A 134 5.88 -6.13 5.47
N SER A 135 5.55 -6.81 6.58
CA SER A 135 6.51 -7.69 7.26
C SER A 135 7.00 -8.81 6.34
N SER A 136 6.10 -9.38 5.53
CA SER A 136 6.45 -10.38 4.51
C SER A 136 7.37 -9.80 3.44
N LEU A 137 7.09 -8.58 2.96
CA LEU A 137 7.89 -7.90 1.94
C LEU A 137 9.29 -7.57 2.45
N GLN A 138 9.39 -6.97 3.65
CA GLN A 138 10.65 -6.65 4.32
C GLN A 138 11.50 -7.90 4.54
N LEU A 139 10.91 -8.98 5.08
CA LEU A 139 11.63 -10.25 5.27
C LEU A 139 12.20 -10.78 3.95
N HIS A 140 11.45 -10.68 2.85
CA HIS A 140 11.94 -11.14 1.55
C HIS A 140 13.01 -10.24 0.93
N MET A 141 12.95 -8.93 1.17
CA MET A 141 13.98 -8.00 0.72
C MET A 141 15.28 -8.14 1.52
N THR A 142 15.22 -8.12 2.86
CA THR A 142 16.40 -8.23 3.71
C THR A 142 17.08 -9.59 3.62
N ALA A 143 16.33 -10.67 3.43
CA ALA A 143 16.93 -12.00 3.36
C ALA A 143 17.49 -12.37 1.98
N ASN A 144 17.10 -11.68 0.91
CA ASN A 144 17.39 -12.15 -0.45
C ASN A 144 17.81 -11.07 -1.47
N ILE A 145 17.69 -9.78 -1.16
CA ILE A 145 17.92 -8.69 -2.14
C ILE A 145 18.92 -7.65 -1.63
N LEU A 146 18.85 -7.30 -0.34
CA LEU A 146 19.78 -6.36 0.34
C LEU A 146 20.99 -7.10 0.94
#